data_AF-A0A0Q4NH41-F1
#
_entry.id   AF-A0A0Q4NH41-F1
#
_cell.length_a   1.000
_cell.length_b   1.000
_cell.length_c   1.000
_cell.angle_alpha   90.00
_cell.angle_beta   90.00
_cell.angle_gamma   90.00
#
_symmetry.space_group_name_H-M   'P 1'
#
loop_
_entity.id
_entity.type
_entity.pdbx_description
1 polymer ?
#
loop_
_entity_poly.entity_id
_entity_poly.type
_entity_poly.pdbx_seq_one_letter_code
_entity_poly.pdbx_strand_id
1 'polypeptide(L)'
;MSTEEIEDIEVVADLLSLARSEAYRDIDSFREAAHTRWASIGSERVDGCIQQLTQKLWDADYFNMRTEYQLRRPRKRKSASRAQGSV
;
A
#
# COMPACT_ATOMS: atom_id res chain seq x y z
N MET A 1 -8.61 9.45 33.79
CA MET A 1 -9.11 9.59 32.40
C MET A 1 -8.98 8.22 31.79
N SER A 2 -10.09 7.58 31.45
CA SER A 2 -10.08 6.31 30.71
C SER A 2 -9.42 6.59 29.38
N THR A 3 -8.17 6.17 29.21
CA THR A 3 -7.57 6.07 27.89
C THR A 3 -8.29 4.94 27.19
N GLU A 4 -9.37 5.26 26.48
CA GLU A 4 -9.92 4.32 25.49
C GLU A 4 -8.75 3.91 24.60
N GLU A 5 -8.44 2.62 24.61
CA GLU A 5 -7.33 2.06 23.87
C GLU A 5 -7.73 2.07 22.40
N ILE A 6 -7.28 3.09 21.66
CA ILE A 6 -7.51 3.21 20.23
C ILE A 6 -6.96 1.95 19.57
N GLU A 7 -7.76 1.24 18.79
CA GLU A 7 -7.33 0.04 18.08
C GLU A 7 -6.70 0.38 16.74
N ASP A 8 -5.74 -0.43 16.29
CA ASP A 8 -5.05 -0.23 15.00
C ASP A 8 -6.04 -0.21 13.82
N ILE A 9 -7.14 -0.98 13.91
CA ILE A 9 -8.14 -1.05 12.85
C ILE A 9 -8.85 0.28 12.62
N GLU A 10 -9.08 1.05 13.69
CA GLU A 10 -9.71 2.37 13.63
C GLU A 10 -8.77 3.38 12.98
N VAL A 11 -7.49 3.33 13.36
CA VAL A 11 -6.43 4.16 12.76
C VAL A 11 -6.30 3.85 11.27
N VAL A 12 -6.25 2.58 10.88
CA VAL A 12 -6.17 2.16 9.47
C VAL A 12 -7.38 2.63 8.66
N ALA A 13 -8.59 2.59 9.23
CA ALA A 13 -9.81 3.05 8.56
C ALA A 13 -9.81 4.58 8.35
N ASP A 14 -9.34 5.34 9.35
CA ASP A 14 -9.17 6.79 9.23
C ASP A 14 -8.07 7.14 8.21
N LEU A 15 -6.93 6.44 8.23
CA LEU A 15 -5.86 6.62 7.24
C LEU A 15 -6.32 6.32 5.82
N LEU A 16 -7.19 5.33 5.62
CA LEU A 16 -7.82 5.07 4.31
C LEU A 16 -8.68 6.25 3.86
N SER A 17 -9.48 6.81 4.77
CA SER A 17 -10.29 8.01 4.50
C SER A 17 -9.41 9.21 4.14
N LEU A 18 -8.31 9.38 4.87
CA LEU A 18 -7.32 10.42 4.62
C LEU A 18 -6.66 10.26 3.25
N ALA A 19 -6.25 9.05 2.88
CA ALA A 19 -5.66 8.74 1.57
C ALA A 19 -6.63 9.01 0.41
N ARG A 20 -7.93 8.80 0.62
CA ARG A 20 -8.99 9.04 -0.38
C ARG A 20 -9.44 10.50 -0.48
N SER A 21 -9.02 11.36 0.45
CA SER A 21 -9.46 12.76 0.49
C SER A 21 -8.89 13.64 -0.63
N GLU A 22 -7.94 13.12 -1.43
CA GLU A 22 -7.17 13.86 -2.45
C GLU A 22 -6.41 15.08 -1.91
N ALA A 23 -6.36 15.26 -0.58
CA ALA A 23 -5.69 16.39 0.07
C ALA A 23 -4.15 16.32 -0.04
N TYR A 24 -3.59 15.14 -0.33
CA TYR A 24 -2.16 14.90 -0.39
C TYR A 24 -1.79 14.39 -1.78
N ARG A 25 -0.79 15.04 -2.41
CA ARG A 25 -0.34 14.70 -3.77
C ARG A 25 0.73 13.61 -3.82
N ASP A 26 1.42 13.40 -2.70
CA ASP A 26 2.50 12.43 -2.55
C ASP A 26 2.43 11.72 -1.20
N ILE A 27 3.19 10.63 -1.11
CA ILE A 27 3.23 9.76 0.06
C ILE A 27 3.87 10.44 1.27
N ASP A 28 4.84 11.34 1.05
CA ASP A 28 5.55 12.00 2.14
C ASP A 28 4.63 12.98 2.88
N SER A 29 3.86 13.77 2.13
CA SER A 29 2.83 14.66 2.68
C SER A 29 1.74 13.89 3.43
N PHE A 30 1.33 12.73 2.90
CA PHE A 30 0.39 11.84 3.57
C PHE A 30 0.96 11.29 4.89
N ARG A 31 2.22 10.84 4.90
CA ARG A 31 2.89 10.32 6.11
C ARG A 31 3.01 11.40 7.18
N GLU A 32 3.45 12.61 6.81
CA GLU A 32 3.55 13.73 7.75
C GLU A 32 2.19 14.04 8.39
N ALA A 33 1.13 14.08 7.59
CA ALA A 33 -0.22 14.30 8.08
C ALA A 33 -0.70 13.16 8.99
N ALA A 34 -0.41 11.91 8.65
CA ALA A 34 -0.73 10.75 9.48
C ALA A 34 -0.03 10.81 10.84
N HIS A 35 1.27 11.12 10.88
CA HIS A 35 2.04 11.28 12.11
C HIS A 35 1.57 12.45 12.96
N THR A 36 1.15 13.55 12.32
CA THR A 36 0.60 14.71 13.03
C THR A 36 -0.76 14.38 13.64
N ARG A 37 -1.64 13.71 12.88
CA ARG A 37 -3.01 13.36 13.30
C ARG A 37 -3.03 12.32 14.42
N TRP A 38 -2.14 11.33 14.33
CA TRP A 38 -2.05 10.21 15.28
C TRP A 38 -0.79 10.29 16.15
N ALA A 39 -0.32 11.50 16.47
CA ALA A 39 0.87 11.69 17.30
C ALA A 39 0.75 11.03 18.70
N SER A 40 -0.47 10.90 19.22
CA SER A 40 -0.77 10.36 20.56
C SER A 40 -0.46 8.86 20.71
N ILE A 41 -0.47 8.09 19.61
CA ILE A 41 -0.25 6.63 19.66
C ILE A 41 1.21 6.23 19.38
N GLY A 42 2.08 7.21 19.07
CA GLY A 42 3.50 7.00 18.78
C GLY A 42 3.79 6.75 17.29
N SER A 43 4.94 7.27 16.82
CA SER A 43 5.33 7.22 15.42
C SER A 43 5.46 5.80 14.87
N GLU A 44 6.07 4.89 15.62
CA GLU A 44 6.26 3.49 15.22
C GLU A 44 4.91 2.79 14.96
N ARG A 45 3.92 3.06 15.82
CA ARG A 45 2.58 2.49 15.67
C ARG A 45 1.84 3.06 14.48
N VAL A 46 1.98 4.36 14.22
CA VAL A 46 1.45 5.01 13.01
C VAL A 46 2.06 4.39 11.75
N ASP A 47 3.38 4.19 11.72
CA ASP A 47 4.07 3.53 10.60
C ASP A 47 3.56 2.10 10.38
N GLY A 48 3.36 1.34 11.46
CA GLY A 48 2.73 0.02 11.40
C GLY A 48 1.34 0.06 10.77
N CYS A 49 0.50 1.04 11.13
CA CYS A 49 -0.82 1.22 10.54
C CYS A 49 -0.75 1.61 9.04
N ILE A 50 0.19 2.47 8.66
CA ILE A 50 0.41 2.85 7.25
C ILE A 50 0.84 1.62 6.43
N GLN A 51 1.71 0.76 6.98
CA GLN A 51 2.12 -0.48 6.33
C GLN A 51 0.95 -1.45 6.16
N GLN A 52 0.11 -1.61 7.19
CA GLN A 52 -1.10 -2.42 7.13
C GLN A 52 -2.07 -1.91 6.04
N LEU A 53 -2.26 -0.60 5.94
CA LEU A 53 -3.07 0.01 4.89
C LEU A 53 -2.50 -0.31 3.50
N THR A 54 -1.19 -0.11 3.31
CA THR A 54 -0.51 -0.37 2.04
C THR A 54 -0.69 -1.82 1.59
N GLN A 55 -0.52 -2.77 2.51
CA GLN A 55 -0.72 -4.20 2.24
C GLN A 55 -2.17 -4.49 1.83
N LYS A 56 -3.17 -3.93 2.54
CA LYS A 56 -4.59 -4.09 2.20
C LYS A 56 -4.92 -3.56 0.81
N LEU A 57 -4.39 -2.39 0.44
CA LEU A 57 -4.60 -1.80 -0.88
C LEU A 57 -3.96 -2.66 -1.98
N TRP A 58 -2.77 -3.21 -1.73
CA TRP A 58 -2.10 -4.13 -2.64
C TRP A 58 -2.88 -5.44 -2.83
N ASP A 59 -3.37 -6.03 -1.72
CA ASP A 59 -4.10 -7.29 -1.76
C ASP A 59 -5.45 -7.17 -2.47
N ALA A 60 -6.12 -6.04 -2.27
CA ALA A 60 -7.35 -5.66 -2.96
C ALA A 60 -7.15 -5.31 -4.44
N ASP A 61 -5.89 -5.28 -4.93
CA ASP A 61 -5.54 -4.78 -6.26
C ASP A 61 -6.17 -3.41 -6.55
N TYR A 62 -6.11 -2.53 -5.55
CA TYR A 62 -6.72 -1.21 -5.62
C TYR A 62 -6.13 -0.43 -6.80
N PHE A 63 -7.00 0.09 -7.67
CA PHE A 63 -6.64 0.72 -8.95
C PHE A 63 -5.80 -0.16 -9.92
N ASN A 64 -5.93 -1.49 -9.85
CA ASN A 64 -5.15 -2.43 -10.66
C ASN A 64 -3.63 -2.29 -10.47
N MET A 65 -3.16 -1.68 -9.37
CA MET A 65 -1.74 -1.40 -9.16
C MET A 65 -0.89 -2.69 -9.17
N ARG A 66 -1.37 -3.75 -8.53
CA ARG A 66 -0.67 -5.04 -8.48
C ARG A 66 -0.68 -5.69 -9.87
N THR A 67 -1.82 -5.67 -10.55
CA THR A 67 -1.95 -6.21 -11.91
C THR A 67 -1.02 -5.48 -12.90
N GLU A 68 -1.01 -4.14 -12.91
CA GLU A 68 -0.13 -3.32 -13.75
C GLU A 68 1.35 -3.58 -13.44
N TYR A 69 1.71 -3.68 -12.16
CA TYR A 69 3.07 -4.02 -11.75
C TYR A 69 3.50 -5.41 -12.25
N GLN A 70 2.62 -6.41 -12.14
CA GLN A 70 2.87 -7.76 -12.63
C GLN A 70 2.94 -7.85 -14.17
N LEU A 71 2.15 -7.04 -14.88
CA LEU A 71 2.21 -6.93 -16.35
C LEU A 71 3.51 -6.27 -16.83
N ARG A 72 4.02 -5.29 -16.07
CA ARG A 72 5.29 -4.60 -16.34
C ARG A 72 6.51 -5.43 -15.95
N ARG A 73 6.37 -6.47 -15.13
CA ARG A 73 7.47 -7.41 -14.91
C ARG A 73 7.86 -7.98 -16.27
N PRO A 74 9.12 -7.80 -16.72
CA PRO A 74 9.55 -8.31 -18.00
C PRO A 74 9.28 -9.82 -17.98
N ARG A 75 8.29 -10.25 -18.78
CA ARG A 75 8.17 -11.65 -19.16
C ARG A 75 9.54 -11.99 -19.70
N LYS A 76 10.33 -12.76 -18.96
CA LYS A 76 11.51 -13.44 -19.50
C LYS A 76 10.97 -14.18 -20.72
N ARG A 77 11.17 -13.59 -21.91
CA ARG A 77 10.90 -14.23 -23.19
C ARG A 77 11.66 -15.54 -23.11
N LYS A 78 10.94 -16.65 -22.92
CA LYS A 78 11.45 -17.95 -23.33
C LYS A 78 11.54 -17.86 -24.85
N SER A 79 12.66 -17.31 -25.31
CA SER A 79 13.05 -17.33 -26.71
C SER A 79 13.03 -18.79 -27.14
N ALA A 80 12.27 -19.04 -28.20
CA ALA A 80 12.07 -20.35 -28.76
C ALA A 80 13.39 -21.03 -29.13
N SER A 81 13.52 -22.31 -28.81
CA SER A 81 14.30 -23.25 -29.61
C SER A 81 13.33 -24.27 -30.18
N ARG A 82 12.59 -23.84 -31.21
CA ARG A 82 11.97 -24.73 -32.19
C ARG A 82 13.12 -25.21 -33.08
N ALA A 83 13.79 -26.28 -32.69
CA ALA A 83 14.62 -27.04 -33.62
C ALA A 83 13.68 -27.91 -34.47
N GLN A 84 13.22 -27.36 -35.59
CA GLN A 84 12.85 -28.19 -36.74
C GLN A 84 14.15 -28.85 -37.22
N GLY A 85 14.25 -30.17 -37.05
CA GLY A 85 15.16 -31.02 -37.81
C GLY A 85 14.33 -31.81 -38.81
N SER A 86 14.38 -31.40 -40.07
CA SER A 86 14.14 -32.28 -41.21
C SER A 86 15.19 -33.39 -41.21
N VAL A 87 14.76 -34.65 -41.34
CA VAL A 87 15.07 -35.64 -42.41
C VAL A 87 14.19 -36.86 -42.14
#